data_AF-A0A8H7VUW1-F1
#
_entry.id   AF-A0A8H7VUW1-F1
#
_cell.length_a   1.000
_cell.length_b   1.000
_cell.length_c   1.000
_cell.angle_alpha   90.00
_cell.angle_beta   90.00
_cell.angle_gamma   90.00
#
_symmetry.space_group_name_H-M   'P 1'
#
loop_
_entity.id
_entity.type
_entity.pdbx_description
1 polymer ?
#
loop_
_entity_poly.entity_id
_entity_poly.type
_entity_poly.pdbx_seq_one_letter_code
_entity_poly.pdbx_strand_id
1 'polypeptide(L)'
;MDRDLYNVLEKSRNLFFPSDGYILTDSAYPLSHHVIVPYPSTETTGNSPNAIAKRKFNKVHSSARMSIERAFELLSARWRFIDICQIITAATCILHNLRINIDGPDFDIEEEIVSNGGEDENEDIIRTRKDELNRWFNP
;
A
#
# COMPACT_ATOMS: atom_id res chain seq x y z
N MET A 1 1.71 6.29 -15.54
CA MET A 1 0.54 5.40 -15.69
C MET A 1 0.07 5.47 -17.10
N ASP A 2 -0.16 4.30 -17.67
CA ASP A 2 -0.72 4.16 -19.00
C ASP A 2 -2.04 4.95 -19.09
N ARG A 3 -2.29 5.64 -20.21
CA ARG A 3 -3.52 6.43 -20.43
C ARG A 3 -4.77 5.54 -20.24
N ASP A 4 -4.58 4.25 -20.49
CA ASP A 4 -5.58 3.21 -20.30
C ASP A 4 -5.99 3.01 -18.84
N LEU A 5 -5.06 3.08 -17.89
CA LEU A 5 -5.39 2.88 -16.48
C LEU A 5 -6.16 4.08 -15.90
N TYR A 6 -5.88 5.31 -16.36
CA TYR A 6 -6.68 6.49 -16.02
C TYR A 6 -8.13 6.36 -16.54
N ASN A 7 -8.29 5.91 -17.78
CA ASN A 7 -9.60 5.68 -18.38
C ASN A 7 -10.38 4.56 -17.68
N VAL A 8 -9.70 3.50 -17.22
CA VAL A 8 -10.30 2.41 -16.43
C VAL A 8 -10.77 2.91 -15.06
N LEU A 9 -9.97 3.73 -14.38
CA LEU A 9 -10.38 4.34 -13.11
C LEU A 9 -11.60 5.24 -13.26
N GLU A 10 -11.66 6.04 -14.33
CA GLU A 10 -12.81 6.94 -14.57
C GLU A 10 -14.08 6.15 -14.93
N LYS A 11 -13.96 5.06 -15.69
CA LYS A 11 -15.11 4.21 -16.05
C LYS A 11 -15.63 3.36 -14.88
N SER A 12 -14.75 2.91 -14.00
CA SER A 12 -15.08 2.03 -12.86
C SER A 12 -15.10 2.79 -11.53
N ARG A 13 -15.35 4.11 -11.58
CA ARG A 13 -15.19 5.04 -10.46
C ARG A 13 -15.93 4.65 -9.19
N ASN A 14 -17.20 4.26 -9.30
CA ASN A 14 -18.03 3.91 -8.13
C ASN A 14 -17.60 2.59 -7.46
N LEU A 15 -16.82 1.76 -8.16
CA LEU A 15 -16.31 0.50 -7.62
C LEU A 15 -15.07 0.73 -6.74
N PHE A 16 -14.24 1.71 -7.09
CA PHE A 16 -13.00 2.03 -6.36
C PHE A 16 -13.19 3.14 -5.31
N PHE A 17 -14.21 3.99 -5.45
CA PHE A 17 -14.49 5.13 -4.56
C PHE A 17 -15.93 5.11 -4.06
N PRO A 18 -16.31 4.15 -3.20
CA PRO A 18 -17.69 4.05 -2.71
C PRO A 18 -18.14 5.22 -1.79
N SER A 19 -17.26 6.18 -1.45
CA SER A 19 -17.51 7.16 -0.37
C SER A 19 -16.92 8.57 -0.60
N ASP A 20 -17.03 9.15 -1.80
CA ASP A 20 -16.47 10.48 -2.15
C ASP A 20 -14.96 10.63 -1.83
N GLY A 21 -14.23 9.51 -1.80
CA GLY A 21 -12.82 9.46 -1.47
C GLY A 21 -11.93 10.03 -2.58
N TYR A 22 -10.72 10.44 -2.19
CA TYR A 22 -9.72 10.98 -3.11
C TYR A 22 -8.49 10.07 -3.16
N ILE A 23 -7.95 9.86 -4.37
CA ILE A 23 -6.66 9.21 -4.59
C ILE A 23 -5.55 10.25 -4.46
N LEU A 24 -4.56 9.96 -3.63
CA LEU A 24 -3.29 10.67 -3.67
C LEU A 24 -2.41 10.10 -4.79
N THR A 25 -2.03 10.95 -5.76
CA THR A 25 -1.24 10.54 -6.92
C THR A 25 0.00 11.40 -7.11
N ASP A 26 0.91 10.95 -7.96
CA ASP A 26 2.13 11.69 -8.30
C ASP A 26 1.82 12.95 -9.12
N SER A 27 2.75 13.90 -9.13
CA SER A 27 2.74 15.07 -10.03
C SER A 27 2.64 14.72 -11.52
N ALA A 28 3.04 13.51 -11.94
CA ALA A 28 2.92 13.04 -13.31
C ALA A 28 1.46 12.79 -13.76
N TYR A 29 0.50 12.86 -12.85
CA TYR A 29 -0.91 12.62 -13.11
C TYR A 29 -1.70 13.92 -13.23
N PRO A 30 -2.76 13.96 -14.05
CA PRO A 30 -3.64 15.12 -14.07
C PRO A 30 -4.48 15.18 -12.79
N LEU A 31 -4.58 16.39 -12.22
CA LEU A 31 -5.56 16.69 -11.17
C LEU A 31 -6.98 16.44 -11.70
N SER A 32 -7.82 15.79 -10.92
CA SER A 32 -9.24 15.57 -11.27
C SER A 32 -10.11 15.56 -10.01
N HIS A 33 -11.43 15.41 -10.16
CA HIS A 33 -12.39 15.51 -9.06
C HIS A 33 -12.08 14.60 -7.86
N HIS A 34 -11.50 13.42 -8.10
CA HIS A 34 -11.13 12.46 -7.06
C HIS A 34 -9.64 12.17 -7.04
N VAL A 35 -8.82 12.95 -7.76
CA VAL A 35 -7.37 12.73 -7.86
C VAL A 35 -6.67 13.97 -7.37
N ILE A 36 -5.89 13.80 -6.31
CA ILE A 36 -5.14 14.86 -5.65
C ILE A 36 -3.65 14.68 -5.96
N VAL A 37 -3.03 15.73 -6.49
CA VAL A 37 -1.61 15.79 -6.83
C VAL A 37 -0.89 16.83 -5.97
N PRO A 38 0.43 16.72 -5.75
CA PRO A 38 1.18 17.76 -5.06
C PRO A 38 1.18 19.07 -5.86
N TYR A 39 1.23 20.20 -5.16
CA TYR A 39 1.42 21.51 -5.79
C TYR A 39 2.78 21.60 -6.50
N PRO A 40 2.87 22.30 -7.64
CA PRO A 40 4.14 22.55 -8.33
C PRO A 40 5.15 23.28 -7.45
N SER A 41 6.44 22.99 -7.62
CA SER A 41 7.53 23.60 -6.84
C SER A 41 7.55 25.13 -6.96
N THR A 42 7.21 25.67 -8.13
CA THR A 42 7.08 27.10 -8.41
C THR A 42 6.04 27.78 -7.50
N GLU A 43 4.97 27.08 -7.12
CA GLU A 43 3.90 27.60 -6.26
C GLU A 43 4.19 27.43 -4.76
N THR A 44 5.17 26.60 -4.43
CA THR A 44 5.61 26.35 -3.05
C THR A 44 6.78 27.24 -2.63
N THR A 45 7.36 27.99 -3.57
CA THR A 45 8.55 28.81 -3.34
C THR A 45 8.20 30.15 -2.67
N GLY A 46 9.07 30.61 -1.77
CA GLY A 46 8.94 31.90 -1.08
C GLY A 46 8.07 31.84 0.18
N ASN A 47 8.09 32.90 0.98
CA ASN A 47 7.56 32.90 2.35
C ASN A 47 6.13 33.46 2.48
N SER A 48 5.38 33.51 1.38
CA SER A 48 3.98 33.92 1.45
C SER A 48 3.16 32.87 2.25
N PRO A 49 2.09 33.29 2.97
CA PRO A 49 1.22 32.35 3.68
C PRO A 49 0.67 31.23 2.79
N ASN A 50 0.38 31.54 1.53
CA ASN A 50 -0.08 30.57 0.53
C ASN A 50 1.01 29.55 0.18
N ALA A 51 2.24 30.00 -0.13
CA ALA A 51 3.35 29.11 -0.43
C ALA A 51 3.71 28.19 0.75
N ILE A 52 3.60 28.69 1.99
CA ILE A 52 3.81 27.89 3.21
C ILE A 52 2.71 26.83 3.36
N ALA A 53 1.44 27.19 3.14
CA ALA A 53 0.33 26.23 3.19
C ALA A 53 0.48 25.12 2.15
N LYS A 54 0.85 25.48 0.91
CA LYS A 54 1.12 24.50 -0.17
C LYS A 54 2.31 23.59 0.16
N ARG A 55 3.39 24.10 0.76
CA ARG A 55 4.50 23.27 1.25
C ARG A 55 4.06 22.29 2.33
N LYS A 56 3.24 22.74 3.29
CA LYS A 56 2.70 21.87 4.33
C LYS A 56 1.85 20.76 3.73
N PHE A 57 0.99 21.10 2.77
CA PHE A 57 0.20 20.13 2.02
C PHE A 57 1.10 19.09 1.31
N ASN A 58 2.08 19.54 0.52
CA ASN A 58 2.99 18.64 -0.19
C ASN A 58 3.78 17.73 0.77
N LYS A 59 4.15 18.22 1.96
CA LYS A 59 4.83 17.41 2.98
C LYS A 59 3.95 16.29 3.52
N VAL A 60 2.67 16.57 3.78
CA VAL A 60 1.71 15.54 4.21
C VAL A 60 1.47 14.55 3.07
N HIS A 61 1.29 15.06 1.85
CA HIS A 61 1.08 14.25 0.65
C HIS A 61 2.24 13.29 0.41
N SER A 62 3.48 13.79 0.40
CA SER A 62 4.66 12.94 0.23
C SER A 62 4.85 11.97 1.39
N SER A 63 4.63 12.39 2.64
CA SER A 63 4.73 11.51 3.81
C SER A 63 3.76 10.33 3.72
N ALA A 64 2.53 10.54 3.25
CA ALA A 64 1.56 9.46 3.07
C ALA A 64 2.02 8.46 1.98
N ARG A 65 2.59 8.98 0.87
CA ARG A 65 3.13 8.14 -0.21
C ARG A 65 4.36 7.35 0.20
N MET A 66 5.26 7.94 0.98
CA MET A 66 6.52 7.29 1.41
C MET A 66 6.26 5.94 2.08
N SER A 67 5.19 5.80 2.86
CA SER A 67 4.83 4.52 3.50
C SER A 67 4.52 3.43 2.47
N ILE A 68 3.79 3.79 1.40
CA ILE A 68 3.39 2.87 0.33
C ILE A 68 4.60 2.54 -0.57
N GLU A 69 5.36 3.57 -0.98
CA GLU A 69 6.55 3.41 -1.80
C GLU A 69 7.57 2.51 -1.10
N ARG A 70 7.85 2.76 0.19
CA ARG A 70 8.76 1.93 0.97
C ARG A 70 8.27 0.50 1.13
N ALA A 71 6.96 0.28 1.29
CA ALA A 71 6.41 -1.07 1.34
C ALA A 71 6.66 -1.83 0.03
N PHE A 72 6.38 -1.21 -1.13
CA PHE A 72 6.64 -1.82 -2.43
C PHE A 72 8.13 -1.99 -2.73
N GLU A 73 8.97 -1.01 -2.41
CA GLU A 73 10.42 -1.12 -2.57
C GLU A 73 10.98 -2.29 -1.75
N LEU A 74 10.58 -2.42 -0.48
CA LEU A 74 10.99 -3.55 0.37
C LEU A 74 10.49 -4.88 -0.17
N LEU A 75 9.24 -4.92 -0.65
CA LEU A 75 8.64 -6.12 -1.23
C LEU A 75 9.40 -6.57 -2.49
N SER A 76 9.67 -5.66 -3.42
CA SER A 76 10.43 -5.94 -4.64
C SER A 76 11.90 -6.27 -4.35
N ALA A 77 12.53 -5.60 -3.37
CA ALA A 77 13.92 -5.88 -2.98
C ALA A 77 14.09 -7.28 -2.37
N ARG A 78 13.11 -7.74 -1.58
CA ARG A 78 13.13 -9.09 -1.00
C ARG A 78 12.82 -10.16 -2.03
N TRP A 79 11.80 -9.94 -2.86
CA TRP A 79 11.31 -10.94 -3.80
C TRP A 79 11.54 -10.44 -5.22
N ARG A 80 12.77 -10.59 -5.71
CA ARG A 80 13.22 -10.06 -7.01
C ARG A 80 12.45 -10.61 -8.23
N PHE A 81 11.64 -11.65 -8.04
CA PHE A 81 10.76 -12.23 -9.06
C PHE A 81 9.35 -11.62 -9.05
N ILE A 82 9.01 -10.74 -8.11
CA ILE A 82 7.71 -10.03 -8.09
C ILE A 82 7.49 -9.21 -9.36
N ASP A 83 8.55 -8.72 -9.99
CA ASP A 83 8.44 -8.02 -11.28
C ASP A 83 7.88 -8.91 -12.41
N ILE A 84 7.98 -10.23 -12.28
CA ILE A 84 7.40 -11.21 -13.22
C ILE A 84 5.94 -11.51 -12.84
N CYS A 85 5.57 -11.35 -11.57
CA CYS A 85 4.27 -11.72 -11.01
C CYS A 85 3.44 -10.50 -10.54
N GLN A 86 3.67 -9.31 -11.09
CA GLN A 86 3.09 -8.04 -10.62
C GLN A 86 1.56 -8.08 -10.49
N ILE A 87 0.88 -8.76 -11.41
CA ILE A 87 -0.59 -8.93 -11.38
C ILE A 87 -1.02 -9.75 -10.16
N ILE A 88 -0.32 -10.85 -9.87
CA ILE A 88 -0.62 -11.72 -8.72
C ILE A 88 -0.37 -10.95 -7.43
N THR A 89 0.75 -10.24 -7.34
CA THR A 89 1.09 -9.40 -6.18
C THR A 89 0.06 -8.30 -5.95
N ALA A 90 -0.37 -7.60 -7.01
CA ALA A 90 -1.40 -6.57 -6.89
C ALA A 90 -2.75 -7.18 -6.45
N ALA A 91 -3.14 -8.32 -7.02
CA ALA A 91 -4.36 -9.03 -6.66
C ALA A 91 -4.35 -9.48 -5.19
N THR A 92 -3.24 -10.02 -4.68
CA THR A 92 -3.13 -10.44 -3.28
C THR A 92 -3.17 -9.25 -2.32
N CYS A 93 -2.53 -8.13 -2.65
CA CYS A 93 -2.65 -6.90 -1.86
C CYS A 93 -4.10 -6.37 -1.82
N ILE A 94 -4.80 -6.37 -2.97
CA ILE A 94 -6.20 -5.95 -3.04
C ILE A 94 -7.08 -6.88 -2.20
N LEU A 95 -6.90 -8.20 -2.33
CA LEU A 95 -7.65 -9.18 -1.55
C LEU A 95 -7.39 -9.06 -0.04
N HIS A 96 -6.14 -8.81 0.36
CA HIS A 96 -5.78 -8.57 1.76
C HIS A 96 -6.47 -7.31 2.31
N ASN A 97 -6.46 -6.21 1.56
CA ASN A 97 -7.13 -4.98 1.96
C ASN A 97 -8.66 -5.14 2.02
N LEU A 98 -9.25 -5.90 1.10
CA LEU A 98 -10.67 -6.24 1.13
C LEU A 98 -11.00 -7.09 2.36
N ARG A 99 -10.16 -8.08 2.68
CA ARG A 99 -10.31 -8.94 3.87
C ARG A 99 -10.28 -8.11 5.16
N ILE A 100 -9.31 -7.20 5.32
CA ILE A 100 -9.24 -6.30 6.49
C ILE A 100 -10.51 -5.46 6.62
N ASN A 101 -11.05 -4.95 5.50
CA ASN A 101 -12.27 -4.14 5.51
C ASN A 101 -13.55 -4.94 5.82
N ILE A 102 -13.58 -6.25 5.54
CA ILE A 102 -14.73 -7.12 5.80
C ILE A 102 -14.71 -7.65 7.24
N ASP A 103 -13.55 -8.11 7.72
CA ASP A 103 -13.44 -8.86 8.98
C ASP A 103 -12.83 -8.05 10.15
N GLY A 104 -12.33 -6.84 9.89
CA GLY A 104 -11.64 -6.01 10.88
C GLY A 104 -10.13 -6.33 11.01
N PRO A 105 -9.35 -5.46 11.66
CA PRO A 105 -7.88 -5.58 11.73
C PRO A 105 -7.36 -6.74 12.61
N ASP A 106 -8.22 -7.38 13.42
CA ASP A 106 -7.86 -8.41 14.39
C ASP A 106 -8.17 -9.85 13.92
N PHE A 107 -8.06 -10.13 12.62
CA PHE A 107 -8.09 -11.52 12.16
C PHE A 107 -6.70 -12.12 12.29
N ASP A 108 -6.35 -12.55 13.51
CA ASP A 108 -5.27 -13.52 13.70
C ASP A 108 -5.62 -14.73 12.83
N ILE A 109 -4.71 -15.07 11.92
CA ILE A 109 -4.79 -16.35 11.22
C ILE A 109 -4.63 -17.39 12.34
N GLU A 110 -5.74 -17.92 12.86
CA GLU A 110 -5.70 -19.24 13.47
C GLU A 110 -5.23 -20.14 12.33
N GLU A 111 -3.93 -20.41 12.31
CA GLU A 111 -3.30 -21.40 11.45
C GLU A 111 -4.02 -22.71 11.79
N GLU A 112 -5.07 -23.04 11.03
CA GLU A 112 -5.62 -24.38 11.00
C GLU A 112 -4.56 -25.22 10.27
N ILE A 113 -3.52 -25.57 11.02
CA ILE A 113 -2.52 -26.55 10.63
C ILE A 113 -3.35 -27.81 10.39
N VAL A 114 -3.54 -28.17 9.12
CA VAL A 114 -4.09 -29.46 8.75
C VAL A 114 -3.20 -30.50 9.41
N SER A 115 -3.71 -31.06 10.51
CA SER A 115 -3.10 -32.15 11.27
C SER A 115 -3.04 -33.38 10.37
N ASN A 116 -1.98 -33.45 9.57
CA ASN A 116 -1.48 -34.71 9.04
C ASN A 116 -0.26 -35.06 9.89
N GLY A 117 -0.45 -36.08 10.73
CA GLY A 117 0.36 -36.36 11.90
C GLY A 117 1.86 -36.53 11.65
N GLY A 118 2.61 -36.02 12.64
CA GLY A 118 4.07 -36.07 12.76
C GLY A 118 4.51 -35.05 13.81
N GLU A 119 4.27 -35.36 15.09
CA GLU A 119 4.28 -34.39 16.20
C GLU A 119 5.66 -33.86 16.63
N ASP A 120 6.79 -34.42 16.16
CA ASP A 120 8.11 -34.04 16.70
C ASP A 120 8.91 -33.01 15.87
N GLU A 121 8.66 -32.87 14.56
CA GLU A 121 9.43 -31.92 13.72
C GLU A 121 8.80 -30.52 13.65
N ASN A 122 7.53 -30.40 14.04
CA ASN A 122 6.75 -29.19 13.80
C ASN A 122 6.97 -28.11 14.87
N GLU A 123 7.28 -28.49 16.12
CA GLU A 123 7.50 -27.53 17.22
C GLU A 123 8.74 -26.66 17.01
N ASP A 124 9.84 -27.25 16.52
CA ASP A 124 11.07 -26.51 16.24
C ASP A 124 10.87 -25.53 15.06
N ILE A 125 10.11 -25.92 14.02
CA ILE A 125 9.77 -25.06 12.88
C ILE A 125 8.89 -23.89 13.34
N ILE A 126 7.88 -24.16 14.17
CA ILE A 126 6.98 -23.13 14.71
C ILE A 126 7.75 -22.16 15.61
N ARG A 127 8.68 -22.66 16.45
CA ARG A 127 9.55 -21.82 17.29
C ARG A 127 10.45 -20.93 16.44
N THR A 128 11.13 -21.49 15.44
CA THR A 128 12.01 -20.73 14.55
C THR A 128 11.26 -19.65 13.78
N ARG A 129 10.06 -19.93 13.26
CA ARG A 129 9.26 -18.92 12.55
C ARG A 129 8.77 -17.79 13.46
N LYS A 130 8.39 -18.09 14.70
CA LYS A 130 8.03 -17.07 15.70
C LYS A 130 9.22 -16.19 16.07
N ASP A 131 10.41 -16.78 16.22
CA ASP A 131 11.65 -16.04 16.51
C ASP A 131 12.07 -15.14 15.34
N GLU A 132 11.93 -15.63 14.10
CA GLU A 132 12.17 -14.83 12.90
C GLU A 132 11.18 -13.66 12.83
N LEU A 133 9.88 -13.92 12.97
CA LEU A 133 8.85 -12.86 12.96
C LEU A 133 9.12 -11.80 14.04
N ASN A 134 9.44 -12.20 15.27
CA ASN A 134 9.78 -11.27 16.34
C ASN A 134 11.00 -10.42 16.02
N ARG A 135 12.03 -11.02 15.41
CA ARG A 135 13.23 -10.29 14.95
C ARG A 135 12.93 -9.27 13.86
N TRP A 136 11.96 -9.54 12.99
CA TRP A 136 11.60 -8.64 11.89
C TRP A 136 10.70 -7.47 12.32
N PHE A 137 9.86 -7.67 13.33
CA PHE A 137 8.85 -6.68 13.74
C PHE A 137 9.20 -5.89 15.00
N ASN A 138 10.27 -6.26 15.73
CA ASN A 138 10.70 -5.57 16.95
C ASN A 138 12.24 -5.34 16.94
N PRO A 139 12.72 -4.30 16.23
CA PRO A 139 14.15 -4.01 16.06
C PRO A 139 14.86 -3.45 17.30
#